data_AF-A0AAD2FWB0-F1
#
_entry.id   AF-A0AAD2FWB0-F1
#
_cell.length_a   1.000
_cell.length_b   1.000
_cell.length_c   1.000
_cell.angle_alpha   90.00
_cell.angle_beta   90.00
_cell.angle_gamma   90.00
#
_symmetry.space_group_name_H-M   'P 1'
#
loop_
_entity.id
_entity.type
_entity.pdbx_description
1 polymer ?
#
loop_
_entity_poly.entity_id
_entity_poly.type
_entity_poly.pdbx_seq_one_letter_code
_entity_poly.pdbx_strand_id
1 'polypeptide(L)'
;MGGPLVFFFMMKRLQVNSQLVVETIQGQLKTLRIDQYAGESVDDLVSHIKVMLTRLKSLEKRIDGRVVSSNVPHDIGKTLISLFQTSSDPKFNEVFHNKEINAYEQALTQGDAAYRSPDMILDLVTSIYQNRMASKEGWTGQFHKVNETAFSAQKTVGPCFNCGGKHSVTACPDPMNKERVAQNKRKFFDEKKAHRNPGELMCPLLNVLELLSWRPP
;
A
#
# COMPACT_ATOMS: atom_id res chain seq x y z
N MET A 1 42.40 18.71 9.29
CA MET A 1 42.80 17.47 8.60
C MET A 1 41.57 16.75 8.06
N GLY A 2 40.91 17.30 7.03
CA GLY A 2 39.84 16.60 6.29
C GLY A 2 40.45 16.00 5.04
N GLY A 3 41.14 14.85 5.17
CA GLY A 3 41.92 14.25 4.09
C GLY A 3 41.09 13.38 3.12
N PRO A 4 41.74 12.83 2.08
CA PRO A 4 41.14 11.91 1.09
C PRO A 4 40.35 10.74 1.69
N LEU A 5 40.68 10.31 2.91
CA LEU A 5 39.94 9.31 3.67
C LEU A 5 38.51 9.75 4.04
N VAL A 6 38.32 11.00 4.49
CA VAL A 6 36.98 11.53 4.82
C VAL A 6 36.11 11.58 3.57
N PHE A 7 36.68 12.04 2.46
CA PHE A 7 36.02 12.01 1.15
C PHE A 7 35.67 10.58 0.72
N PHE A 8 36.57 9.62 0.87
CA PHE A 8 36.31 8.21 0.57
C PHE A 8 35.16 7.62 1.41
N PHE A 9 35.14 7.88 2.72
CA PHE A 9 34.04 7.45 3.59
C PHE A 9 32.71 8.12 3.22
N MET A 10 32.72 9.43 2.90
CA MET A 10 31.53 10.14 2.42
C MET A 10 31.02 9.58 1.10
N MET A 11 31.90 9.33 0.13
CA MET A 11 31.54 8.72 -1.16
C MET A 11 30.98 7.32 -0.97
N LYS A 12 31.59 6.49 -0.12
CA LYS A 12 31.05 5.17 0.24
C LYS A 12 29.66 5.28 0.85
N ARG A 13 29.45 6.22 1.78
CA ARG A 13 28.13 6.43 2.41
C ARG A 13 27.08 6.88 1.40
N LEU A 14 27.44 7.78 0.48
CA LEU A 14 26.55 8.21 -0.61
C LEU A 14 26.18 7.04 -1.54
N GLN A 15 27.17 6.21 -1.89
CA GLN A 15 26.93 5.02 -2.71
C GLN A 15 26.03 4.01 -1.99
N VAL A 16 26.29 3.70 -0.72
CA VAL A 16 25.47 2.79 0.09
C VAL A 16 24.03 3.31 0.20
N ASN A 17 23.86 4.61 0.48
CA ASN A 17 22.53 5.22 0.55
C ASN A 17 21.80 5.13 -0.81
N SER A 18 22.50 5.32 -1.91
CA SER A 18 21.91 5.23 -3.26
C SER A 18 21.49 3.80 -3.59
N GLN A 19 22.31 2.82 -3.23
CA GLN A 19 22.02 1.40 -3.42
C GLN A 19 20.80 0.95 -2.59
N LEU A 20 20.72 1.36 -1.33
CA LEU A 20 19.59 1.04 -0.46
C LEU A 20 18.28 1.64 -1.01
N VAL A 21 18.33 2.84 -1.59
CA VAL A 21 17.17 3.44 -2.27
C VAL A 21 16.74 2.61 -3.48
N VAL A 22 17.68 2.15 -4.30
CA VAL A 22 17.37 1.27 -5.45
C VAL A 22 16.70 -0.02 -4.99
N GLU A 23 17.27 -0.70 -4.00
CA GLU A 23 16.73 -1.95 -3.46
C GLU A 23 15.34 -1.76 -2.85
N THR A 24 15.13 -0.65 -2.12
CA THR A 24 13.82 -0.33 -1.54
C THR A 24 12.77 -0.11 -2.63
N ILE A 25 13.08 0.69 -3.66
CA ILE A 25 12.14 0.96 -4.75
C ILE A 25 11.85 -0.32 -5.55
N GLN A 26 12.86 -1.14 -5.83
CA GLN A 26 12.66 -2.43 -6.50
C GLN A 26 11.81 -3.39 -5.68
N GLY A 27 12.02 -3.42 -4.35
CA GLY A 27 11.20 -4.19 -3.43
C GLY A 27 9.74 -3.72 -3.45
N GLN A 28 9.51 -2.41 -3.36
CA GLN A 28 8.17 -1.82 -3.41
C GLN A 28 7.46 -2.11 -4.74
N LEU A 29 8.15 -1.98 -5.88
CA LEU A 29 7.58 -2.28 -7.20
C LEU A 29 7.02 -3.70 -7.30
N LYS A 30 7.63 -4.67 -6.61
CA LYS A 30 7.19 -6.08 -6.61
C LYS A 30 5.99 -6.35 -5.72
N THR A 31 5.75 -5.51 -4.71
CA THR A 31 4.68 -5.72 -3.71
C THR A 31 3.47 -4.81 -3.91
N LEU A 32 3.55 -3.87 -4.85
CA LEU A 32 2.45 -2.95 -5.17
C LEU A 32 1.26 -3.70 -5.74
N ARG A 33 0.07 -3.24 -5.34
CA ARG A 33 -1.22 -3.76 -5.78
C ARG A 33 -2.22 -2.62 -5.91
N ILE A 34 -3.20 -2.75 -6.80
CA ILE A 34 -4.22 -1.69 -7.02
C ILE A 34 -5.15 -1.58 -5.80
N ASP A 35 -5.50 -2.71 -5.19
CA ASP A 35 -6.38 -2.80 -4.02
C ASP A 35 -5.88 -2.03 -2.77
N GLN A 36 -4.60 -1.66 -2.73
CA GLN A 36 -4.03 -0.82 -1.67
C GLN A 36 -4.38 0.67 -1.82
N TYR A 37 -4.90 1.09 -2.98
CA TYR A 37 -5.24 2.49 -3.27
C TYR A 37 -6.72 2.75 -2.97
N ALA A 38 -7.01 3.92 -2.41
CA ALA A 38 -8.38 4.31 -2.12
C ALA A 38 -9.20 4.39 -3.42
N GLY A 39 -10.32 3.67 -3.48
CA GLY A 39 -11.11 3.58 -4.73
C GLY A 39 -10.45 2.78 -5.85
N GLU A 40 -9.34 2.10 -5.56
CA GLU A 40 -8.50 1.44 -6.57
C GLU A 40 -8.14 2.38 -7.72
N SER A 41 -7.78 3.62 -7.37
CA SER A 41 -7.40 4.66 -8.33
C SER A 41 -6.17 4.22 -9.15
N VAL A 42 -6.40 3.86 -10.40
CA VAL A 42 -5.34 3.46 -11.35
C VAL A 42 -4.45 4.66 -11.69
N ASP A 43 -5.00 5.88 -11.75
CA ASP A 43 -4.23 7.09 -12.03
C ASP A 43 -3.20 7.37 -10.92
N ASP A 44 -3.58 7.22 -9.65
CA ASP A 44 -2.66 7.40 -8.51
C ASP A 44 -1.55 6.35 -8.51
N LEU A 45 -1.91 5.09 -8.78
CA LEU A 45 -0.96 4.00 -8.91
C LEU A 45 0.03 4.22 -10.07
N VAL A 46 -0.47 4.61 -11.24
CA VAL A 46 0.36 4.91 -12.42
C VAL A 46 1.30 6.06 -12.12
N SER A 47 0.81 7.13 -11.49
CA SER A 47 1.64 8.27 -11.07
C SER A 47 2.76 7.82 -10.12
N HIS A 48 2.44 7.01 -9.12
CA HIS A 48 3.40 6.47 -8.17
C HIS A 48 4.47 5.62 -8.87
N ILE A 49 4.07 4.71 -9.77
CA ILE A 49 4.98 3.89 -10.57
C ILE A 49 5.88 4.76 -11.44
N LYS A 50 5.33 5.79 -12.11
CA LYS A 50 6.13 6.74 -12.92
C LYS A 50 7.21 7.39 -12.07
N VAL A 51 6.88 7.86 -10.86
CA VAL A 51 7.84 8.45 -9.92
C VAL A 51 8.94 7.45 -9.53
N MET A 52 8.58 6.20 -9.19
CA MET A 52 9.56 5.16 -8.85
C MET A 52 10.49 4.84 -10.02
N LEU A 53 9.96 4.68 -11.23
CA LEU A 53 10.75 4.43 -12.43
C LEU A 53 11.66 5.61 -12.78
N THR A 54 11.16 6.85 -12.70
CA THR A 54 11.98 8.06 -12.87
C THR A 54 13.11 8.10 -11.83
N ARG A 55 12.84 7.72 -10.58
CA ARG A 55 13.86 7.67 -9.53
C ARG A 55 14.92 6.62 -9.83
N LEU A 56 14.54 5.42 -10.25
CA LEU A 56 15.49 4.37 -10.68
C LEU A 56 16.34 4.84 -11.86
N LYS A 57 15.70 5.42 -12.89
CA LYS A 57 16.37 6.00 -14.07
C LYS A 57 17.36 7.11 -13.68
N SER A 58 17.04 7.91 -12.66
CA SER A 58 17.92 9.00 -12.17
C SER A 58 19.18 8.50 -11.46
N LEU A 59 19.16 7.27 -10.94
CA LEU A 59 20.29 6.65 -10.24
C LEU A 59 21.12 5.75 -11.15
N GLU A 60 20.75 5.63 -12.43
CA GLU A 60 21.48 4.82 -13.42
C GLU A 60 22.92 5.29 -13.60
N LYS A 61 23.83 4.33 -13.76
CA LYS A 61 25.21 4.66 -14.12
C LYS A 61 25.28 4.97 -15.61
N ARG A 62 25.63 6.23 -15.94
CA ARG A 62 25.82 6.68 -17.33
C ARG A 62 27.28 7.02 -17.61
N ILE A 63 27.78 6.60 -18.76
CA ILE A 63 29.10 6.97 -19.30
C ILE A 63 28.87 7.46 -20.74
N ASP A 64 29.35 8.67 -21.06
CA ASP A 64 29.18 9.30 -22.39
C ASP A 64 27.73 9.33 -22.90
N GLY A 65 26.78 9.57 -22.00
CA GLY A 65 25.35 9.61 -22.31
C GLY A 65 24.68 8.23 -22.51
N ARG A 66 25.44 7.13 -22.40
CA ARG A 66 24.93 5.76 -22.51
C ARG A 66 24.72 5.14 -21.13
N VAL A 67 23.64 4.40 -20.95
CA VAL A 67 23.35 3.65 -19.72
C VAL A 67 24.24 2.42 -19.68
N VAL A 68 25.13 2.36 -18.69
CA VAL A 68 26.07 1.23 -18.48
C VAL A 68 25.51 0.23 -17.48
N SER A 69 24.71 0.71 -16.52
CA SER A 69 23.99 -0.14 -15.57
C SER A 69 22.62 0.47 -15.32
N SER A 70 21.58 -0.29 -15.71
CA SER A 70 20.18 0.04 -15.45
C SER A 70 19.81 -0.41 -14.05
N ASN A 71 19.17 0.47 -13.27
CA ASN A 71 18.54 0.10 -12.00
C ASN A 71 17.07 -0.30 -12.16
N VAL A 72 16.52 -0.16 -13.38
CA VAL A 72 15.17 -0.64 -13.69
C VAL A 72 15.23 -2.17 -13.82
N PRO A 73 14.39 -2.94 -13.10
CA PRO A 73 14.33 -4.39 -13.22
C PRO A 73 14.09 -4.83 -14.66
N HIS A 74 14.79 -5.88 -15.11
CA HIS A 74 14.64 -6.40 -16.48
C HIS A 74 13.24 -6.96 -16.74
N ASP A 75 12.61 -7.55 -15.72
CA ASP A 75 11.29 -8.15 -15.74
C ASP A 75 10.15 -7.16 -15.47
N ILE A 76 10.45 -5.85 -15.43
CA ILE A 76 9.48 -4.82 -15.04
C ILE A 76 8.18 -4.86 -15.86
N GLY A 77 8.25 -5.16 -17.16
CA GLY A 77 7.05 -5.25 -18.01
C GLY A 77 6.11 -6.34 -17.54
N LYS A 78 6.67 -7.51 -17.19
CA LYS A 78 5.93 -8.64 -16.61
C LYS A 78 5.38 -8.28 -15.22
N THR A 79 6.19 -7.64 -14.37
CA THR A 79 5.74 -7.18 -13.04
C THR A 79 4.56 -6.24 -13.14
N LEU A 80 4.60 -5.27 -14.07
CA LEU A 80 3.51 -4.31 -14.28
C LEU A 80 2.23 -4.98 -14.77
N ILE A 81 2.32 -5.89 -15.75
CA ILE A 81 1.16 -6.63 -16.25
C ILE A 81 0.50 -7.45 -15.14
N SER A 82 1.31 -8.11 -14.30
CA SER A 82 0.80 -8.86 -13.14
C SER A 82 0.16 -7.94 -12.08
N LEU A 83 0.80 -6.81 -11.77
CA LEU A 83 0.28 -5.79 -10.85
C LEU A 83 -1.09 -5.29 -11.30
N PHE A 84 -1.30 -5.06 -12.60
CA PHE A 84 -2.58 -4.59 -13.12
C PHE A 84 -3.71 -5.64 -13.09
N GLN A 85 -3.44 -6.88 -12.66
CA GLN A 85 -4.47 -7.90 -12.41
C GLN A 85 -4.96 -7.94 -10.95
N THR A 86 -4.50 -7.01 -10.11
CA THR A 86 -4.80 -7.00 -8.66
C THR A 86 -5.96 -6.07 -8.28
N SER A 87 -6.76 -5.63 -9.25
CA SER A 87 -7.96 -4.82 -8.97
C SER A 87 -9.14 -5.70 -8.55
N SER A 88 -10.19 -5.07 -8.02
CA SER A 88 -11.47 -5.73 -7.78
C SER A 88 -12.39 -5.74 -9.01
N ASP A 89 -12.06 -5.02 -10.09
CA ASP A 89 -12.85 -5.02 -11.33
C ASP A 89 -12.47 -6.25 -12.19
N PRO A 90 -13.36 -7.25 -12.33
CA PRO A 90 -13.03 -8.51 -12.98
C PRO A 90 -12.73 -8.34 -14.47
N LYS A 91 -13.41 -7.43 -15.16
CA LYS A 91 -13.21 -7.20 -16.59
C LYS A 91 -11.91 -6.44 -16.83
N PHE A 92 -11.52 -5.55 -15.93
CA PHE A 92 -10.20 -4.91 -15.98
C PHE A 92 -9.10 -5.96 -15.84
N ASN A 93 -9.21 -6.83 -14.83
CA ASN A 93 -8.25 -7.92 -14.63
C ASN A 93 -8.18 -8.86 -15.85
N GLU A 94 -9.32 -9.20 -16.45
CA GLU A 94 -9.39 -10.05 -17.65
C GLU A 94 -8.60 -9.46 -18.83
N VAL A 95 -8.67 -8.13 -19.03
CA VAL A 95 -7.89 -7.46 -20.09
C VAL A 95 -6.38 -7.65 -19.87
N PHE A 96 -5.91 -7.57 -18.62
CA PHE A 96 -4.49 -7.76 -18.32
C PHE A 96 -4.07 -9.23 -18.28
N HIS A 97 -4.97 -10.14 -17.90
CA HIS A 97 -4.76 -11.57 -18.01
C HIS A 97 -4.56 -11.99 -19.47
N ASN A 98 -5.43 -11.53 -20.38
CA ASN A 98 -5.28 -11.77 -21.81
C ASN A 98 -3.99 -11.17 -22.37
N LYS A 99 -3.55 -10.01 -21.85
CA LYS A 99 -2.25 -9.42 -22.23
C LYS A 99 -1.07 -10.26 -21.76
N GLU A 100 -1.14 -10.82 -20.56
CA GLU A 100 -0.10 -11.71 -20.05
C GLU A 100 0.06 -12.95 -20.92
N ILE A 101 -1.05 -13.60 -21.29
CA ILE A 101 -1.04 -14.76 -22.19
C ILE A 101 -0.42 -14.38 -23.54
N ASN A 102 -0.90 -13.32 -24.17
CA ASN A 102 -0.37 -12.87 -25.47
C ASN A 102 1.11 -12.49 -25.40
N ALA A 103 1.56 -11.83 -24.32
CA ALA A 103 2.96 -11.47 -24.13
C ALA A 103 3.83 -12.71 -23.90
N TYR A 104 3.33 -13.70 -23.17
CA TYR A 104 4.02 -14.97 -22.97
C TYR A 104 4.21 -15.73 -24.28
N GLU A 105 3.17 -15.82 -25.11
CA GLU A 105 3.26 -16.45 -26.45
C GLU A 105 4.27 -15.72 -27.34
N GLN A 106 4.25 -14.39 -27.35
CA GLN A 106 5.20 -13.59 -28.13
C GLN A 106 6.63 -13.71 -27.60
N ALA A 107 6.82 -13.87 -26.30
CA ALA A 107 8.13 -14.02 -25.68
C ALA A 107 8.86 -15.28 -26.15
N LEU A 108 8.16 -16.32 -26.62
CA LEU A 108 8.77 -17.51 -27.23
C LEU A 108 9.57 -17.18 -28.50
N THR A 109 9.23 -16.09 -29.19
CA THR A 109 9.89 -15.68 -30.44
C THR A 109 10.72 -14.41 -30.28
N GLN A 110 10.32 -13.50 -29.39
CA GLN A 110 10.89 -12.16 -29.27
C GLN A 110 11.60 -11.92 -27.92
N GLY A 111 11.59 -12.90 -27.01
CA GLY A 111 12.12 -12.75 -25.66
C GLY A 111 11.40 -11.64 -24.86
N ASP A 112 12.14 -10.96 -23.99
CA ASP A 112 11.57 -9.94 -23.08
C ASP A 112 10.96 -8.72 -23.79
N ALA A 113 11.31 -8.48 -25.05
CA ALA A 113 10.72 -7.39 -25.85
C ALA A 113 9.19 -7.53 -26.01
N ALA A 114 8.67 -8.76 -25.90
CA ALA A 114 7.24 -9.05 -25.96
C ALA A 114 6.42 -8.38 -24.84
N TYR A 115 7.03 -8.15 -23.67
CA TYR A 115 6.36 -7.54 -22.52
C TYR A 115 6.23 -6.01 -22.64
N ARG A 116 6.69 -5.40 -23.74
CA ARG A 116 6.66 -3.95 -24.02
C ARG A 116 7.42 -3.12 -22.98
N SER A 117 7.64 -1.84 -23.31
CA SER A 117 8.27 -0.90 -22.38
C SER A 117 7.30 -0.51 -21.25
N PRO A 118 7.82 -0.19 -20.04
CA PRO A 118 7.00 0.29 -18.93
C PRO A 118 6.10 1.46 -19.30
N ASP A 119 6.64 2.45 -20.02
CA ASP A 119 5.90 3.66 -20.40
C ASP A 119 4.68 3.30 -21.28
N MET A 120 4.83 2.37 -22.23
CA MET A 120 3.70 1.90 -23.05
C MET A 120 2.64 1.15 -22.24
N ILE A 121 3.04 0.36 -21.24
CA ILE A 121 2.08 -0.34 -20.36
C ILE A 121 1.31 0.69 -19.52
N LEU A 122 2.00 1.69 -18.97
CA LEU A 122 1.41 2.72 -18.12
C LEU A 122 0.43 3.63 -18.86
N ASP A 123 0.70 3.94 -20.13
CA ASP A 123 -0.25 4.73 -20.93
C ASP A 123 -1.45 3.88 -21.38
N LEU A 124 -1.23 2.59 -21.66
CA LEU A 124 -2.27 1.63 -22.00
C LEU A 124 -3.24 1.39 -20.82
N VAL A 125 -2.73 1.20 -19.60
CA VAL A 125 -3.58 1.00 -18.42
C VAL A 125 -4.41 2.25 -18.14
N THR A 126 -3.82 3.44 -18.26
CA THR A 126 -4.53 4.72 -18.10
C THR A 126 -5.68 4.82 -19.09
N SER A 127 -5.44 4.47 -20.36
CA SER A 127 -6.46 4.47 -21.41
C SER A 127 -7.59 3.46 -21.14
N ILE A 128 -7.25 2.24 -20.69
CA ILE A 128 -8.24 1.21 -20.34
C ILE A 128 -9.11 1.68 -19.17
N TYR A 129 -8.47 2.24 -18.14
CA TYR A 129 -9.15 2.76 -16.96
C TYR A 129 -10.11 3.90 -17.30
N GLN A 130 -9.66 4.88 -18.10
CA GLN A 130 -10.51 5.99 -18.56
C GLN A 130 -11.70 5.50 -19.41
N ASN A 131 -11.46 4.58 -20.34
CA ASN A 131 -12.53 3.96 -21.14
C ASN A 131 -13.53 3.23 -20.24
N ARG A 132 -13.05 2.56 -19.20
CA ARG A 132 -13.92 1.88 -18.24
C ARG A 132 -14.74 2.87 -17.42
N MET A 133 -14.14 3.97 -17.00
CA MET A 133 -14.82 5.04 -16.27
C MET A 133 -15.88 5.74 -17.11
N ALA A 134 -15.66 5.88 -18.42
CA ALA A 134 -16.63 6.44 -19.36
C ALA A 134 -17.73 5.44 -19.79
N SER A 135 -17.55 4.14 -19.52
CA SER A 135 -18.52 3.11 -19.92
C SER A 135 -19.78 3.15 -19.06
N LYS A 136 -20.89 2.62 -19.57
CA LYS A 136 -22.18 2.53 -18.83
C LYS A 136 -22.09 1.71 -17.55
N GLU A 137 -21.20 0.73 -17.53
CA GLU A 137 -20.99 -0.15 -16.38
C GLU A 137 -20.10 0.51 -15.31
N GLY A 138 -19.32 1.51 -15.70
CA GLY A 138 -18.42 2.25 -14.83
C GLY A 138 -17.25 1.41 -14.30
N TRP A 139 -16.46 2.05 -13.44
CA TRP A 139 -15.41 1.41 -12.66
C TRP A 139 -16.05 0.76 -11.43
N THR A 140 -15.82 -0.55 -11.25
CA THR A 140 -16.35 -1.30 -10.09
C THR A 140 -15.28 -1.58 -9.04
N GLY A 141 -14.11 -0.94 -9.11
CA GLY A 141 -13.05 -1.13 -8.14
C GLY A 141 -13.56 -0.81 -6.74
N GLN A 142 -13.21 -1.65 -5.76
CA GLN A 142 -13.71 -1.47 -4.41
C GLN A 142 -13.14 -0.17 -3.86
N PHE A 143 -14.02 0.74 -3.44
CA PHE A 143 -13.62 1.81 -2.54
C PHE A 143 -13.33 1.18 -1.19
N HIS A 144 -12.16 0.54 -1.06
CA HIS A 144 -11.58 0.30 0.24
C HIS A 144 -11.48 1.66 0.91
N LYS A 145 -12.35 1.90 1.89
CA LYS A 145 -12.20 3.05 2.77
C LYS A 145 -10.98 2.76 3.62
N VAL A 146 -9.81 3.13 3.11
CA VAL A 146 -8.52 2.98 3.80
C VAL A 146 -8.49 3.75 5.13
N ASN A 147 -9.56 4.51 5.45
CA ASN A 147 -9.75 5.25 6.70
C ASN A 147 -11.17 5.13 7.29
N GLU A 148 -11.84 3.97 7.24
CA GLU A 148 -12.89 3.73 8.26
C GLU A 148 -12.21 3.52 9.63
N THR A 149 -11.83 4.63 10.24
CA THR A 149 -11.80 4.71 11.70
C THR A 149 -13.13 4.15 12.21
N ALA A 150 -13.10 3.40 13.31
CA ALA A 150 -14.24 2.70 13.91
C ALA A 150 -15.46 3.59 14.27
N PHE A 151 -15.49 4.85 13.85
CA PHE A 151 -16.61 5.78 13.91
C PHE A 151 -17.63 5.62 12.79
N SER A 152 -17.29 4.96 11.68
CA SER A 152 -18.18 4.83 10.51
C SER A 152 -18.67 3.40 10.28
N ALA A 153 -18.56 2.51 11.26
CA ALA A 153 -19.33 1.27 11.21
C ALA A 153 -20.81 1.63 11.05
N GLN A 154 -21.52 0.95 10.14
CA GLN A 154 -22.97 0.95 10.03
C GLN A 154 -23.58 1.26 11.40
N LYS A 155 -24.43 2.29 11.53
CA LYS A 155 -25.19 2.58 12.76
C LYS A 155 -26.10 1.38 13.06
N THR A 156 -25.54 0.29 13.57
CA THR A 156 -26.27 -0.67 14.37
C THR A 156 -26.71 0.14 15.57
N VAL A 157 -27.99 0.47 15.59
CA VAL A 157 -28.56 1.23 16.71
C VAL A 157 -28.39 0.34 17.93
N GLY A 158 -27.37 0.65 18.74
CA GLY A 158 -27.08 -0.06 19.98
C GLY A 158 -28.28 -0.01 20.92
N PRO A 159 -28.30 -0.86 21.96
CA PRO A 159 -29.41 -0.89 22.90
C PRO A 159 -29.58 0.49 23.56
N CYS A 160 -30.84 0.94 23.62
CA CYS A 160 -31.22 2.19 24.25
C CYS A 160 -30.77 2.18 25.72
N PHE A 161 -29.97 3.17 26.13
CA PHE A 161 -29.54 3.25 27.53
C PHE A 161 -30.69 3.54 28.51
N ASN A 162 -31.89 3.93 28.05
CA ASN A 162 -33.06 4.09 28.92
C ASN A 162 -33.78 2.74 29.13
N CYS A 163 -34.18 2.03 28.07
CA CYS A 163 -35.05 0.84 28.18
C CYS A 163 -34.47 -0.46 27.59
N GLY A 164 -33.30 -0.42 26.96
CA GLY A 164 -32.64 -1.58 26.34
C GLY A 164 -33.11 -1.94 24.92
N GLY A 165 -34.13 -1.27 24.37
CA GLY A 165 -34.63 -1.52 23.02
C GLY A 165 -33.69 -1.09 21.88
N LYS A 166 -33.93 -1.53 20.64
CA LYS A 166 -33.11 -1.19 19.44
C LYS A 166 -33.45 0.20 18.87
N HIS A 167 -33.27 1.24 19.68
CA HIS A 167 -33.49 2.64 19.29
C HIS A 167 -32.53 3.57 20.07
N SER A 168 -32.36 4.81 19.62
CA SER A 168 -31.60 5.82 20.36
C SER A 168 -32.38 6.31 21.58
N VAL A 169 -31.69 6.75 22.63
CA VAL A 169 -32.33 7.31 23.84
C VAL A 169 -33.29 8.47 23.52
N THR A 170 -33.00 9.23 22.46
CA THR A 170 -33.85 10.34 21.99
C THR A 170 -35.17 9.90 21.35
N ALA A 171 -35.26 8.65 20.89
CA ALA A 171 -36.45 8.06 20.28
C ALA A 171 -37.11 7.03 21.22
N CYS A 172 -36.82 7.11 22.52
CA CYS A 172 -37.35 6.17 23.51
C CYS A 172 -38.80 6.52 23.87
N PRO A 173 -39.74 5.58 23.78
CA PRO A 173 -41.15 5.81 24.16
C PRO A 173 -41.36 5.89 25.67
N ASP A 174 -40.43 5.37 26.48
CA ASP A 174 -40.52 5.40 27.93
C ASP A 174 -40.05 6.75 28.50
N PRO A 175 -40.62 7.23 29.62
CA PRO A 175 -40.14 8.42 30.29
C PRO A 175 -38.64 8.31 30.62
N MET A 176 -37.91 9.40 30.38
CA MET A 176 -36.45 9.42 30.54
C MET A 176 -36.08 9.30 32.03
N ASN A 177 -35.50 8.16 32.41
CA ASN A 177 -34.95 7.97 33.76
C ASN A 177 -33.43 8.20 33.73
N LYS A 178 -32.96 9.28 34.37
CA LYS A 178 -31.56 9.70 34.34
C LYS A 178 -30.64 8.73 35.09
N GLU A 179 -31.07 8.18 36.22
CA GLU A 179 -30.27 7.21 36.97
C GLU A 179 -30.06 5.92 36.17
N ARG A 180 -31.11 5.40 35.54
CA ARG A 180 -31.10 4.18 34.73
C ARG A 180 -30.19 4.33 33.51
N VAL A 181 -30.23 5.50 32.85
CA VAL A 181 -29.35 5.82 31.73
C VAL A 181 -27.88 5.87 32.17
N ALA A 182 -27.58 6.46 33.32
CA ALA A 182 -26.22 6.52 33.85
C ALA A 182 -25.68 5.12 34.21
N GLN A 183 -26.50 4.28 34.85
CA GLN A 183 -26.15 2.90 35.20
C GLN A 183 -25.88 2.05 33.95
N ASN A 184 -26.77 2.09 32.95
CA ASN A 184 -26.63 1.31 31.73
C ASN A 184 -25.41 1.76 30.89
N LYS A 185 -25.12 3.07 30.85
CA LYS A 185 -23.89 3.58 30.22
C LYS A 185 -22.65 3.02 30.91
N ARG A 186 -22.61 3.10 32.25
CA ARG A 186 -21.46 2.62 33.04
C ARG A 186 -21.22 1.13 32.81
N LYS A 187 -22.27 0.31 32.90
CA LYS A 187 -22.19 -1.14 32.65
C LYS A 187 -21.65 -1.45 31.24
N PHE A 188 -22.15 -0.77 30.21
CA PHE A 188 -21.69 -0.96 28.83
C PHE A 188 -20.21 -0.63 28.63
N PHE A 189 -19.71 0.45 29.24
CA PHE A 189 -18.30 0.82 29.13
C PHE A 189 -17.39 -0.06 29.99
N ASP A 190 -17.85 -0.51 31.15
CA ASP A 190 -17.12 -1.43 32.03
C ASP A 190 -16.97 -2.81 31.37
N GLU A 191 -18.03 -3.35 30.75
CA GLU A 191 -17.99 -4.59 29.96
C GLU A 191 -17.04 -4.44 28.76
N LYS A 192 -17.12 -3.31 28.03
CA LYS A 192 -16.21 -3.04 26.91
C LYS A 192 -14.74 -2.94 27.34
N LYS A 193 -14.48 -2.41 28.54
CA LYS A 193 -13.12 -2.31 29.12
C LYS A 193 -12.60 -3.68 29.56
N ALA A 194 -13.45 -4.52 30.15
CA ALA A 194 -13.10 -5.90 30.53
C ALA A 194 -12.75 -6.76 29.31
N HIS A 195 -13.40 -6.52 28.16
CA HIS A 195 -13.07 -7.18 26.90
C HIS A 195 -11.82 -6.61 26.19
N ARG A 196 -11.16 -5.57 26.72
CA ARG A 196 -10.05 -4.85 26.06
C ARG A 196 -8.66 -5.12 26.68
N ASN A 197 -8.37 -6.38 27.03
CA ASN A 197 -7.07 -7.04 27.37
C ASN A 197 -6.69 -7.27 28.84
N PRO A 198 -6.03 -8.43 29.10
CA PRO A 198 -4.58 -8.43 29.33
C PRO A 198 -3.86 -9.48 28.47
N GLY A 199 -3.16 -9.04 27.41
CA GLY A 199 -2.38 -9.93 26.54
C GLY A 199 -1.51 -9.22 25.52
N GLU A 200 -1.75 -7.95 25.23
CA GLU A 200 -1.10 -7.27 24.11
C GLU A 200 -0.53 -5.91 24.51
N LEU A 201 0.33 -5.91 25.54
CA LEU A 201 1.36 -4.89 25.76
C LEU A 201 2.62 -5.58 26.32
N MET A 202 3.20 -6.47 25.51
CA MET A 202 4.65 -6.71 25.55
C MET A 202 5.19 -6.53 24.14
N CYS A 203 5.40 -5.28 23.75
CA CYS A 203 6.45 -4.95 22.80
C CYS A 203 7.75 -4.85 23.59
N PRO A 204 8.76 -5.71 23.34
CA PRO A 204 10.07 -5.55 23.95
C PRO A 204 10.82 -4.48 23.16
N LEU A 205 10.78 -3.24 23.64
CA LEU A 205 11.78 -2.25 23.27
C LEU A 205 12.34 -1.60 24.52
N LEU A 206 13.66 -1.68 24.60
CA LEU A 206 14.57 -1.02 25.54
C LEU A 206 14.90 -1.78 26.83
N ASN A 207 15.82 -2.75 26.69
CA ASN A 207 16.94 -2.82 27.61
C ASN A 207 18.25 -2.75 26.81
N VAL A 208 18.60 -1.55 26.33
CA VAL A 208 19.88 -1.24 25.65
C VAL A 208 20.82 -0.53 26.63
N LEU A 209 21.00 -1.12 27.82
CA LEU A 209 21.97 -0.64 28.82
C LEU A 209 22.77 -1.77 29.49
N GLU A 210 22.86 -2.96 28.87
CA GLU A 210 23.71 -4.08 29.32
C GLU A 210 24.58 -4.68 28.20
N LEU A 211 25.17 -3.83 27.34
CA LEU A 211 26.18 -4.25 26.35
C LEU A 211 27.45 -3.39 26.39
N LEU A 212 27.87 -2.97 27.59
CA LEU A 212 29.18 -2.35 27.83
C LEU A 212 29.96 -3.01 28.98
N SER A 213 29.95 -4.33 29.05
CA SER A 213 30.92 -5.08 29.85
C SER A 213 31.45 -6.30 29.10
N TRP A 214 32.29 -6.07 28.10
CA TRP A 214 33.19 -7.11 27.60
C TRP A 214 34.57 -6.52 27.36
N ARG A 215 35.50 -6.86 28.26
CA ARG A 215 36.95 -6.70 28.15
C ARG A 215 37.50 -8.08 27.77
N PRO A 216 38.22 -8.26 26.67
CA PRO A 216 38.98 -9.48 26.46
C PRO A 216 40.40 -9.33 27.06
N PRO A 217 41.10 -10.46 27.32
CA PRO A 217 42.41 -10.50 27.96
C PRO A 217 43.52 -9.83 27.14
#